data_AF-A0A925HHU5-F1
#
_entry.id   AF-A0A925HHU5-F1
#
_cell.length_a   1.000
_cell.length_b   1.000
_cell.length_c   1.000
_cell.angle_alpha   90.00
_cell.angle_beta   90.00
_cell.angle_gamma   90.00
#
_symmetry.space_group_name_H-M   'P 1'
#
loop_
_entity.id
_entity.type
_entity.pdbx_description
1 polymer ?
#
loop_
_entity_poly.entity_id
_entity_poly.type
_entity_poly.pdbx_seq_one_letter_code
_entity_poly.pdbx_strand_id
1 'polypeptide(L)'
;MIVLLMLLLAVGCGVVLTTVLRSRARAQVRAERRRRRFAVGAQVAESVLEQRYELPETEERLALAEQAPAAELPLTESLSPSSDLSFQFENPLTGVDEIVAVPSGRFVITPDGEAFLSAPPFALRENVLTAHQGRVAAAIQAALPRGFVVCPKVRLEGLVTPTSPDGRDADDWRTWRRRVRMRSVDLMVFRVAGWRPVVGVMFNKPQASAKRLGGGEDRIIDEVLIAVGLPLVRCHNQMAPIEVAELVSVYVVAAAGT
;
A
#
# COMPACT_ATOMS: atom_id res chain seq x y z
N MET A 1 -46.88 -43.83 -10.97
CA MET A 1 -46.12 -42.95 -10.04
C MET A 1 -44.61 -43.17 -10.07
N ILE A 2 -44.11 -44.41 -9.96
CA ILE A 2 -42.66 -44.71 -9.89
C ILE A 2 -41.88 -44.21 -11.12
N VAL A 3 -42.45 -44.36 -12.32
CA VAL A 3 -41.81 -43.92 -13.58
C VAL A 3 -41.64 -42.39 -13.64
N LEU A 4 -42.62 -41.62 -13.12
CA LEU A 4 -42.56 -40.16 -13.09
C LEU A 4 -41.47 -39.66 -12.12
N LEU A 5 -41.33 -40.32 -10.96
CA LEU A 5 -40.32 -40.01 -9.96
C LEU A 5 -38.89 -40.25 -10.51
N MET A 6 -38.69 -41.37 -11.21
CA MET A 6 -37.41 -41.70 -11.85
C MET A 6 -37.02 -40.69 -12.93
N LEU A 7 -37.98 -40.22 -13.72
CA LEU A 7 -37.77 -39.20 -14.74
C LEU A 7 -37.36 -37.85 -14.14
N LEU A 8 -38.01 -37.42 -13.06
CA LEU A 8 -37.65 -36.18 -12.36
C LEU A 8 -36.26 -36.24 -11.72
N LEU A 9 -35.89 -37.40 -11.13
CA LEU A 9 -34.54 -37.62 -10.59
C LEU A 9 -33.47 -37.58 -11.68
N ALA A 10 -33.71 -38.20 -12.84
CA ALA A 10 -32.78 -38.18 -13.96
C ALA A 10 -32.55 -36.75 -14.49
N VAL A 11 -33.62 -35.96 -14.63
CA VAL A 11 -33.53 -34.55 -15.06
C VAL A 11 -32.80 -33.71 -14.02
N GLY A 12 -33.11 -33.89 -12.73
CA GLY A 12 -32.42 -33.18 -11.63
C GLY A 12 -30.92 -33.47 -11.61
N CYS A 13 -30.52 -34.73 -11.70
CA CYS A 13 -29.12 -35.14 -11.79
C CYS A 13 -28.42 -34.56 -13.03
N GLY A 14 -29.09 -34.51 -14.18
CA GLY A 14 -28.54 -33.91 -15.40
C GLY A 14 -28.25 -32.40 -15.26
N VAL A 15 -29.15 -31.65 -14.62
CA VAL A 15 -28.97 -30.20 -14.39
C VAL A 15 -27.84 -29.95 -13.39
N VAL A 16 -27.75 -30.73 -12.31
CA VAL A 16 -26.64 -30.60 -11.34
C VAL A 16 -25.30 -30.96 -11.99
N LEU A 17 -25.25 -32.03 -12.78
CA LEU A 17 -24.00 -32.44 -13.45
C LEU A 17 -23.52 -31.37 -14.45
N THR A 18 -24.43 -30.80 -15.23
CA THR A 18 -24.06 -29.76 -16.22
C THR A 18 -23.63 -28.45 -15.56
N THR A 19 -24.23 -28.07 -14.43
CA THR A 19 -23.80 -26.88 -13.67
C THR A 19 -22.43 -27.06 -13.02
N VAL A 20 -22.13 -28.25 -12.47
CA VAL A 20 -20.81 -28.57 -11.89
C VAL A 20 -19.73 -28.65 -12.97
N LEU A 21 -20.01 -29.23 -14.13
CA LEU A 21 -19.06 -29.27 -15.24
C LEU A 21 -18.76 -27.87 -15.78
N ARG A 22 -19.79 -27.01 -15.92
CA ARG A 22 -19.60 -25.61 -16.32
C ARG A 22 -18.84 -24.79 -15.28
N SER A 23 -19.02 -25.06 -13.98
CA SER A 23 -18.28 -24.34 -12.93
C SER A 23 -16.80 -24.74 -12.91
N ARG A 24 -16.48 -26.01 -13.10
CA ARG A 24 -15.10 -26.51 -13.21
C ARG A 24 -14.37 -25.97 -14.44
N ALA A 25 -15.01 -25.95 -15.61
CA ALA A 25 -14.43 -25.35 -16.82
C ALA A 25 -14.11 -23.86 -16.64
N ARG A 26 -15.00 -23.10 -15.98
CA ARG A 26 -14.76 -21.68 -15.65
C ARG A 26 -13.62 -21.49 -14.65
N ALA A 27 -13.44 -22.41 -13.71
CA ALA A 27 -12.33 -22.38 -12.76
C ALA A 27 -10.98 -22.65 -13.44
N GLN A 28 -10.91 -23.62 -14.36
CA GLN A 28 -9.70 -23.93 -15.13
C GLN A 28 -9.27 -22.76 -16.02
N VAL A 29 -10.19 -22.13 -16.74
CA VAL A 29 -9.89 -20.94 -17.57
C VAL A 29 -9.38 -19.76 -16.72
N ARG A 30 -9.89 -19.60 -15.48
CA ARG A 30 -9.40 -18.57 -14.55
C ARG A 30 -7.99 -18.90 -14.03
N ALA A 31 -7.69 -20.18 -13.76
CA ALA A 31 -6.37 -20.62 -13.34
C ALA A 31 -5.33 -20.43 -14.46
N GLU A 32 -5.67 -20.79 -15.70
CA GLU A 32 -4.81 -20.57 -16.88
C GLU A 32 -4.58 -19.08 -17.14
N ARG A 33 -5.60 -18.23 -17.04
CA ARG A 33 -5.44 -16.78 -17.17
C ARG A 33 -4.55 -16.17 -16.08
N ARG A 34 -4.54 -16.74 -14.86
CA ARG A 34 -3.60 -16.33 -13.81
C ARG A 34 -2.18 -16.78 -14.15
N ARG A 35 -1.97 -18.02 -14.59
CA ARG A 35 -0.66 -18.52 -15.03
C ARG A 35 -0.08 -17.67 -16.17
N ARG A 36 -0.89 -17.29 -17.16
CA ARG A 36 -0.46 -16.43 -18.28
C ARG A 36 -0.11 -14.99 -17.88
N ARG A 37 -0.60 -14.48 -16.74
CA ARG A 37 -0.25 -13.13 -16.24
C ARG A 37 1.08 -13.09 -15.50
N PHE A 38 1.57 -14.22 -15.01
CA PHE A 38 2.83 -14.33 -14.26
C PHE A 38 3.92 -15.08 -15.02
N ALA A 39 3.64 -15.61 -16.21
CA ALA A 39 4.65 -16.06 -17.14
C ALA A 39 5.33 -14.85 -17.78
N VAL A 40 6.31 -14.26 -17.09
CA VAL A 40 7.31 -13.41 -17.73
C VAL A 40 8.07 -14.32 -18.70
N GLY A 41 8.01 -14.02 -20.00
CA GLY A 41 8.72 -14.81 -21.00
C GLY A 41 10.21 -14.83 -20.66
N ALA A 42 10.84 -16.01 -20.70
CA ALA A 42 12.25 -16.18 -20.35
C ALA A 42 13.18 -15.17 -21.05
N GLN A 43 12.83 -14.76 -22.28
CA GLN A 43 13.56 -13.76 -23.07
C GLN A 43 13.52 -12.33 -22.49
N VAL A 44 12.50 -11.98 -21.70
CA VAL A 44 12.39 -10.66 -21.03
C VAL A 44 13.12 -10.67 -19.69
N ALA A 45 13.24 -11.84 -19.04
CA ALA A 45 14.02 -11.98 -17.82
C ALA A 45 15.54 -11.91 -18.10
N GLU A 46 15.98 -12.46 -19.22
CA GLU A 46 17.40 -12.48 -19.64
C GLU A 46 17.89 -11.08 -20.07
N SER A 47 17.09 -10.35 -20.86
CA SER A 47 17.43 -8.98 -21.29
C SER A 47 17.44 -7.94 -20.15
N VAL A 48 16.64 -8.13 -19.10
CA VAL A 48 16.64 -7.26 -17.90
C VAL A 48 17.83 -7.56 -16.97
N LEU A 49 18.41 -8.77 -17.04
CA LEU A 49 19.61 -9.15 -16.31
C LEU A 49 20.89 -8.64 -16.99
N GLU A 50 20.98 -8.72 -18.33
CA GLU A 50 22.12 -8.15 -19.08
C GLU A 50 22.21 -6.62 -18.92
N GLN A 51 21.07 -5.91 -18.92
CA GLN A 51 21.06 -4.45 -18.76
C GLN A 51 21.47 -3.96 -17.36
N ARG A 52 21.57 -4.84 -16.35
CA ARG A 52 21.96 -4.48 -14.98
C ARG A 52 23.46 -4.54 -14.70
N TYR A 53 24.27 -5.00 -15.66
CA TYR A 53 25.71 -5.23 -15.47
C TYR A 53 26.63 -4.54 -16.49
N GLU A 54 26.17 -3.51 -17.21
CA GLU A 54 27.08 -2.60 -17.91
C GLU A 54 27.52 -1.48 -16.96
N LEU A 55 28.53 -1.78 -16.13
CA LEU A 55 29.33 -0.74 -15.49
C LEU A 55 30.21 -0.09 -16.56
N PRO A 56 30.24 1.25 -16.70
CA PRO A 56 31.19 1.91 -17.57
C PRO A 56 32.60 1.66 -17.03
N GLU A 57 33.41 0.91 -17.78
CA GLU A 57 34.84 0.77 -17.53
C GLU A 57 35.48 2.17 -17.60
N THR A 58 35.71 2.75 -16.43
CA THR A 58 36.51 3.97 -16.30
C THR A 58 37.73 3.59 -15.47
N GLU A 59 38.90 3.75 -16.06
CA GLU A 59 40.22 3.30 -15.60
C GLU A 59 40.67 3.92 -14.25
N GLU A 60 39.80 4.62 -13.54
CA GLU A 60 40.11 5.38 -12.32
C GLU A 60 40.12 4.55 -11.03
N ARG A 61 39.79 3.25 -11.07
CA ARG A 61 39.77 2.38 -9.87
C ARG A 61 41.06 1.62 -9.58
N LEU A 62 42.03 1.60 -10.49
CA LEU A 62 43.31 0.91 -10.27
C LEU A 62 44.35 1.74 -9.50
N ALA A 63 44.15 3.06 -9.34
CA ALA A 63 45.10 3.93 -8.65
C ALA A 63 44.91 4.02 -7.13
N LEU A 64 43.82 3.48 -6.56
CA LEU A 64 43.53 3.58 -5.12
C LEU A 64 43.88 2.31 -4.32
N ALA A 65 44.35 1.25 -4.99
CA ALA A 65 44.67 -0.03 -4.35
C ALA A 65 46.17 -0.21 -4.01
N GLU A 66 47.06 0.68 -4.46
CA GLU A 66 48.51 0.58 -4.20
C GLU A 66 48.99 1.30 -2.92
N GLN A 67 48.10 1.96 -2.16
CA GLN A 67 48.50 2.69 -0.95
C GLN A 67 47.59 2.40 0.24
N ALA A 68 47.70 1.19 0.81
CA ALA A 68 47.39 0.96 2.21
C ALA A 68 48.25 -0.21 2.76
N PRO A 69 49.11 0.02 3.77
CA PRO A 69 50.00 -1.01 4.30
C PRO A 69 49.27 -1.98 5.24
N ALA A 70 49.82 -3.19 5.29
CA ALA A 70 49.38 -4.32 6.10
C ALA A 70 49.21 -3.98 7.59
N ALA A 71 48.06 -4.36 8.16
CA ALA A 71 47.86 -4.46 9.59
C ALA A 71 47.22 -5.82 9.91
N GLU A 72 47.93 -6.57 10.74
CA GLU A 72 47.69 -7.96 11.14
C GLU A 72 46.42 -8.10 11.98
N LEU A 73 45.64 -9.16 11.72
CA LEU A 73 44.54 -9.62 12.56
C LEU A 73 45.08 -10.61 13.61
N PRO A 74 44.68 -10.51 14.88
CA PRO A 74 44.61 -11.67 15.74
C PRO A 74 43.15 -12.09 15.97
N LEU A 75 42.85 -13.31 15.55
CA LEU A 75 41.74 -14.13 16.02
C LEU A 75 41.91 -14.44 17.51
N THR A 76 40.89 -14.21 18.35
CA THR A 76 40.53 -15.16 19.43
C THR A 76 39.16 -14.83 20.07
N GLU A 77 38.30 -15.86 20.02
CA GLU A 77 37.30 -16.30 21.01
C GLU A 77 36.81 -15.36 22.12
N SER A 78 35.49 -15.19 22.23
CA SER A 78 34.68 -15.90 23.25
C SER A 78 33.24 -15.37 23.31
N LEU A 79 32.30 -16.30 23.37
CA LEU A 79 30.88 -16.09 23.66
C LEU A 79 30.69 -15.91 25.17
N SER A 80 29.93 -14.91 25.61
CA SER A 80 28.99 -15.07 26.72
C SER A 80 27.90 -13.97 26.72
N PRO A 81 26.65 -14.30 27.10
CA PRO A 81 25.53 -13.37 27.14
C PRO A 81 25.34 -12.83 28.55
N SER A 82 25.05 -11.53 28.68
CA SER A 82 24.48 -10.98 29.91
C SER A 82 23.65 -9.75 29.61
N SER A 83 22.38 -9.91 29.96
CA SER A 83 21.29 -8.96 30.02
C SER A 83 21.63 -7.73 30.87
N ASP A 84 21.15 -6.55 30.47
CA ASP A 84 20.51 -5.64 31.42
C ASP A 84 19.64 -4.57 30.74
N LEU A 85 18.47 -4.35 31.33
CA LEU A 85 17.41 -3.45 30.91
C LEU A 85 17.75 -1.99 31.26
N SER A 86 17.68 -1.08 30.29
CA SER A 86 17.34 0.32 30.57
C SER A 86 16.47 0.90 29.44
N PHE A 87 15.19 1.07 29.76
CA PHE A 87 14.25 1.85 28.95
C PHE A 87 14.55 3.34 29.19
N GLN A 88 15.35 3.94 28.32
CA GLN A 88 15.44 5.40 28.17
C GLN A 88 14.59 5.81 26.97
N PHE A 89 13.47 6.49 27.25
CA PHE A 89 12.60 7.06 26.25
C PHE A 89 13.22 8.38 25.77
N GLU A 90 14.18 8.31 24.87
CA GLU A 90 14.79 9.48 24.22
C GLU A 90 14.21 9.71 22.82
N ASN A 91 13.67 10.92 22.65
CA ASN A 91 13.28 11.62 21.42
C ASN A 91 13.46 10.90 20.05
N PRO A 92 12.39 10.61 19.27
CA PRO A 92 12.49 9.83 18.03
C PRO A 92 12.88 10.67 16.79
N LEU A 93 13.61 11.78 16.96
CA LEU A 93 13.94 12.68 15.83
C LEU A 93 15.44 12.94 15.63
N THR A 94 16.32 12.25 16.34
CA THR A 94 17.77 12.40 16.14
C THR A 94 18.48 11.06 16.21
N GLY A 95 18.76 10.50 15.04
CA GLY A 95 19.90 9.61 14.78
C GLY A 95 19.75 8.15 15.22
N VAL A 96 19.45 7.26 14.26
CA VAL A 96 20.28 6.08 13.98
C VAL A 96 20.09 5.72 12.50
N ASP A 97 21.09 6.01 11.66
CA ASP A 97 21.27 5.32 10.37
C ASP A 97 21.87 3.93 10.67
N GLU A 98 21.11 3.07 11.37
CA GLU A 98 21.44 1.64 11.43
C GLU A 98 20.75 0.99 10.24
N ILE A 99 21.50 0.81 9.16
CA ILE A 99 21.10 -0.06 8.07
C ILE A 99 21.14 -1.49 8.65
N VAL A 100 20.05 -1.91 9.30
CA VAL A 100 19.85 -3.30 9.70
C VAL A 100 19.85 -4.11 8.41
N ALA A 101 20.95 -4.82 8.15
CA ALA A 101 21.09 -5.68 7.00
C ALA A 101 20.00 -6.77 7.07
N VAL A 102 18.95 -6.61 6.27
CA VAL A 102 17.86 -7.59 6.19
C VAL A 102 18.45 -8.87 5.59
N PRO A 103 18.37 -10.03 6.27
CA PRO A 103 18.94 -11.26 5.75
C PRO A 103 18.33 -11.59 4.38
N SER A 104 19.21 -11.87 3.42
CA SER A 104 18.90 -12.04 1.99
C SER A 104 18.01 -13.25 1.66
N GLY A 105 17.78 -14.14 2.63
CA GLY A 105 16.84 -15.24 2.51
C GLY A 105 16.17 -15.56 3.84
N ARG A 106 14.84 -15.67 3.82
CA ARG A 106 14.05 -16.22 4.93
C ARG A 106 13.41 -17.51 4.45
N PHE A 107 13.43 -18.55 5.27
CA PHE A 107 12.58 -19.71 5.03
C PHE A 107 11.12 -19.29 5.21
N VAL A 108 10.38 -19.29 4.11
CA VAL A 108 8.94 -19.03 4.11
C VAL A 108 8.26 -20.37 3.89
N ILE A 109 7.47 -20.79 4.87
CA ILE A 109 6.59 -21.97 4.74
C ILE A 109 5.29 -21.45 4.12
N THR A 110 4.96 -21.92 2.92
CA THR A 110 3.66 -21.62 2.32
C THR A 110 2.53 -22.32 3.09
N PRO A 111 1.28 -21.82 2.97
CA PRO A 111 0.11 -22.48 3.53
C PRO A 111 -0.08 -23.93 3.06
N ASP A 112 0.56 -24.30 1.95
CA ASP A 112 0.54 -25.63 1.34
C ASP A 112 1.64 -26.57 1.90
N GLY A 113 2.46 -26.11 2.85
CA GLY A 113 3.47 -26.91 3.55
C GLY A 113 4.84 -27.00 2.89
N GLU A 114 5.05 -26.32 1.76
CA GLU A 114 6.36 -26.24 1.10
C GLU A 114 7.23 -25.16 1.78
N ALA A 115 8.50 -25.48 2.04
CA ALA A 115 9.46 -24.52 2.56
C ALA A 115 10.44 -24.14 1.45
N PHE A 116 10.44 -22.87 1.04
CA PHE A 116 11.43 -22.35 0.11
C PHE A 116 12.21 -21.21 0.76
N LEU A 117 13.50 -21.16 0.44
CA LEU A 117 14.36 -20.04 0.78
C LEU A 117 14.13 -18.96 -0.29
N SER A 118 13.35 -17.93 0.04
CA SER A 118 13.24 -16.75 -0.82
C SER A 118 13.48 -15.49 -0.02
N ALA A 119 13.92 -14.44 -0.72
CA ALA A 119 13.71 -13.10 -0.24
C ALA A 119 12.19 -12.88 -0.05
N PRO A 120 11.76 -12.15 1.00
CA PRO A 120 10.37 -11.78 1.14
C PRO A 120 9.93 -10.94 -0.06
N PRO A 121 8.72 -11.16 -0.60
CA PRO A 121 8.23 -10.42 -1.78
C PRO A 121 7.90 -8.95 -1.48
N PHE A 122 8.13 -8.49 -0.25
CA PHE A 122 7.84 -7.13 0.22
C PHE A 122 9.04 -6.60 1.00
N ALA A 123 9.40 -5.34 0.75
CA ALA A 123 10.38 -4.60 1.52
C ALA A 123 9.70 -3.41 2.21
N LEU A 124 10.22 -3.00 3.36
CA LEU A 124 9.79 -1.78 4.01
C LEU A 124 10.15 -0.59 3.11
N ARG A 125 9.20 0.32 2.92
CA ARG A 125 9.47 1.55 2.18
C ARG A 125 10.15 2.54 3.12
N GLU A 126 11.23 3.14 2.66
CA GLU A 126 11.98 4.17 3.41
C GLU A 126 11.05 5.31 3.86
N ASN A 127 10.23 5.84 2.94
CA ASN A 127 9.33 6.96 3.22
C ASN A 127 7.93 6.70 2.66
N VAL A 128 6.90 6.91 3.49
CA VAL A 128 5.48 6.78 3.09
C VAL A 128 5.01 7.98 2.26
N LEU A 129 5.50 9.18 2.59
CA LEU A 129 5.22 10.44 1.93
C LEU A 129 6.38 10.86 1.02
N THR A 130 6.09 11.67 0.00
CA THR A 130 7.15 12.39 -0.73
C THR A 130 7.70 13.55 0.13
N ALA A 131 8.89 14.06 -0.20
CA ALA A 131 9.47 15.19 0.54
C ALA A 131 8.55 16.42 0.60
N HIS A 132 7.85 16.74 -0.51
CA HIS A 132 6.87 17.83 -0.51
C HIS A 132 5.65 17.51 0.38
N GLN A 133 5.09 16.31 0.28
CA GLN A 133 3.96 15.90 1.13
C GLN A 133 4.34 15.90 2.62
N GLY A 134 5.56 15.49 2.96
CA GLY A 134 6.10 15.55 4.31
C GLY A 134 6.19 16.97 4.84
N ARG A 135 6.69 17.92 4.03
CA ARG A 135 6.71 19.36 4.40
C ARG A 135 5.32 19.93 4.63
N VAL A 136 4.35 19.56 3.78
CA VAL A 136 2.95 19.98 3.95
C VAL A 136 2.35 19.37 5.23
N ALA A 137 2.57 18.08 5.47
CA ALA A 137 2.09 17.42 6.69
C ALA A 137 2.67 18.07 7.96
N ALA A 138 3.97 18.39 7.95
CA ALA A 138 4.63 19.08 9.05
C ALA A 138 4.07 20.49 9.27
N ALA A 139 3.86 21.25 8.19
CA ALA A 139 3.26 22.59 8.26
C ALA A 139 1.84 22.55 8.82
N ILE A 140 1.00 21.61 8.36
CA ILE A 140 -0.34 21.38 8.92
C ILE A 140 -0.21 21.06 10.40
N GLN A 141 0.58 20.05 10.78
CA GLN A 141 0.71 19.61 12.17
C GLN A 141 1.18 20.73 13.11
N ALA A 142 2.06 21.62 12.65
CA ALA A 142 2.53 22.77 13.41
C ALA A 142 1.45 23.85 13.58
N ALA A 143 0.55 24.01 12.62
CA ALA A 143 -0.55 24.97 12.68
C ALA A 143 -1.77 24.46 13.48
N LEU A 144 -1.85 23.16 13.75
CA LEU A 144 -2.97 22.57 14.48
C LEU A 144 -2.92 22.90 15.99
N PRO A 145 -4.08 23.17 16.62
CA PRO A 145 -4.15 23.25 18.07
C PRO A 145 -3.88 21.90 18.73
N ARG A 146 -3.61 21.92 20.03
CA ARG A 146 -3.43 20.70 20.83
C ARG A 146 -4.66 19.80 20.73
N GLY A 147 -4.45 18.49 20.70
CA GLY A 147 -5.53 17.50 20.60
C GLY A 147 -5.94 17.17 19.16
N PHE A 148 -5.19 17.61 18.16
CA PHE A 148 -5.34 17.19 16.76
C PHE A 148 -4.05 16.56 16.23
N VAL A 149 -4.20 15.60 15.32
CA VAL A 149 -3.09 14.87 14.71
C VAL A 149 -3.30 14.69 13.21
N VAL A 150 -2.21 14.79 12.44
CA VAL A 150 -2.17 14.49 11.01
C VAL A 150 -1.76 13.03 10.80
N CYS A 151 -2.56 12.27 10.06
CA CYS A 151 -2.27 10.88 9.70
C CYS A 151 -2.05 10.75 8.19
N PRO A 152 -0.92 10.16 7.73
CA PRO A 152 -0.68 9.94 6.31
C PRO A 152 -1.39 8.68 5.78
N LYS A 153 -1.77 8.73 4.49
CA LYS A 153 -2.23 7.59 3.68
C LYS A 153 -3.39 6.79 4.30
N VAL A 154 -4.39 7.48 4.81
CA VAL A 154 -5.56 6.86 5.45
C VAL A 154 -6.49 6.26 4.39
N ARG A 155 -6.76 4.96 4.50
CA ARG A 155 -7.68 4.26 3.58
C ARG A 155 -9.12 4.65 3.86
N LEU A 156 -9.94 4.76 2.81
CA LEU A 156 -11.37 5.03 2.94
C LEU A 156 -12.10 3.94 3.73
N GLU A 157 -11.65 2.69 3.66
CA GLU A 157 -12.24 1.60 4.45
C GLU A 157 -12.10 1.79 5.97
N GLY A 158 -11.15 2.63 6.42
CA GLY A 158 -11.02 3.01 7.82
C GLY A 158 -11.77 4.29 8.21
N LEU A 159 -12.37 4.99 7.24
CA LEU A 159 -13.06 6.26 7.44
C LEU A 159 -14.57 6.15 7.31
N VAL A 160 -15.05 5.26 6.45
CA VAL A 160 -16.48 5.11 6.15
C VAL A 160 -16.93 3.67 6.30
N THR A 161 -18.13 3.49 6.83
CA THR A 161 -18.79 2.19 6.89
C THR A 161 -19.77 2.08 5.72
N PRO A 162 -19.65 1.05 4.87
CA PRO A 162 -20.58 0.89 3.76
C PRO A 162 -21.98 0.55 4.27
N THR A 163 -23.00 1.18 3.68
CA THR A 163 -24.41 0.90 3.95
C THR A 163 -24.93 -0.30 3.15
N SER A 164 -26.17 -0.69 3.44
CA SER A 164 -26.89 -1.69 2.65
C SER A 164 -27.19 -1.15 1.24
N PRO A 165 -27.27 -2.03 0.22
CA PRO A 165 -27.73 -1.65 -1.11
C PRO A 165 -29.24 -1.36 -1.04
N ASP A 166 -29.61 -0.11 -0.82
CA ASP A 166 -31.02 0.34 -0.72
C ASP A 166 -31.73 0.25 -2.09
N GLY A 167 -32.04 -0.98 -2.53
CA GLY A 167 -32.67 -1.26 -3.84
C GLY A 167 -31.73 -1.23 -5.04
N ARG A 168 -30.42 -1.02 -4.83
CA ARG A 168 -29.40 -1.17 -5.89
C ARG A 168 -29.07 -2.64 -6.17
N ASP A 169 -28.60 -2.90 -7.39
CA ASP A 169 -28.03 -4.20 -7.74
C ASP A 169 -26.89 -4.57 -6.78
N ALA A 170 -26.94 -5.81 -6.26
CA ALA A 170 -26.01 -6.29 -5.25
C ALA A 170 -24.59 -6.44 -5.81
N ASP A 171 -24.43 -6.81 -7.09
CA ASP A 171 -23.12 -6.99 -7.71
C ASP A 171 -22.45 -5.66 -8.06
N ASP A 172 -23.21 -4.69 -8.55
CA ASP A 172 -22.74 -3.32 -8.69
C ASP A 172 -22.34 -2.72 -7.33
N TRP A 173 -23.17 -2.89 -6.29
CA TRP A 173 -22.84 -2.42 -4.95
C TRP A 173 -21.57 -3.04 -4.38
N ARG A 174 -21.35 -4.35 -4.57
CA ARG A 174 -20.10 -5.02 -4.19
C ARG A 174 -18.90 -4.45 -4.95
N THR A 175 -19.05 -4.21 -6.24
CA THR A 175 -17.99 -3.67 -7.10
C THR A 175 -17.62 -2.25 -6.68
N TRP A 176 -18.62 -1.40 -6.43
CA TRP A 176 -18.42 -0.05 -5.94
C TRP A 176 -17.72 -0.04 -4.58
N ARG A 177 -18.19 -0.83 -3.59
CA ARG A 177 -17.52 -0.96 -2.28
C ARG A 177 -16.07 -1.41 -2.42
N ARG A 178 -15.79 -2.37 -3.30
CA ARG A 178 -14.42 -2.83 -3.56
C ARG A 178 -13.54 -1.69 -4.08
N ARG A 179 -14.06 -0.84 -4.98
CA ARG A 179 -13.33 0.32 -5.49
C ARG A 179 -13.01 1.30 -4.36
N VAL A 180 -13.99 1.64 -3.53
CA VAL A 180 -13.83 2.54 -2.38
C VAL A 180 -12.76 2.03 -1.41
N ARG A 181 -12.79 0.74 -1.05
CA ARG A 181 -11.83 0.14 -0.10
C ARG A 181 -10.37 0.23 -0.55
N MET A 182 -10.13 0.24 -1.85
CA MET A 182 -8.79 0.31 -2.44
C MET A 182 -8.26 1.75 -2.56
N ARG A 183 -8.99 2.76 -2.08
CA ARG A 183 -8.61 4.17 -2.14
C ARG A 183 -8.19 4.69 -0.78
N SER A 184 -7.31 5.69 -0.81
CA SER A 184 -6.84 6.38 0.37
C SER A 184 -6.79 7.88 0.14
N VAL A 185 -6.96 8.63 1.21
CA VAL A 185 -6.70 10.06 1.30
C VAL A 185 -5.23 10.25 1.66
N ASP A 186 -4.57 11.27 1.10
CA ASP A 186 -3.13 11.44 1.29
C ASP A 186 -2.75 11.85 2.70
N LEU A 187 -3.47 12.81 3.28
CA LEU A 187 -3.38 13.20 4.69
C LEU A 187 -4.79 13.35 5.26
N MET A 188 -4.97 13.00 6.53
CA MET A 188 -6.23 13.19 7.24
C MET A 188 -5.95 13.81 8.61
N VAL A 189 -6.70 14.84 8.98
CA VAL A 189 -6.64 15.44 10.32
C VAL A 189 -7.69 14.79 11.20
N PHE A 190 -7.28 14.37 12.39
CA PHE A 190 -8.15 13.78 13.39
C PHE A 190 -8.13 14.61 14.68
N ARG A 191 -9.28 14.66 15.35
CA ARG A 191 -9.36 15.02 16.77
C ARG A 191 -8.95 13.80 17.58
N VAL A 192 -7.91 13.94 18.41
CA VAL A 192 -7.33 12.86 19.22
C VAL A 192 -8.35 12.34 20.23
N ALA A 193 -9.17 13.23 20.80
CA ALA A 193 -10.30 12.85 21.62
C ALA A 193 -11.35 12.14 20.73
N GLY A 194 -11.31 10.81 20.73
CA GLY A 194 -12.25 9.96 19.99
C GLY A 194 -11.85 9.60 18.55
N TRP A 195 -10.66 9.99 18.10
CA TRP A 195 -10.16 9.67 16.74
C TRP A 195 -11.14 10.03 15.62
N ARG A 196 -11.83 11.16 15.77
CA ARG A 196 -12.83 11.61 14.80
C ARG A 196 -12.14 12.33 13.63
N PRO A 197 -12.38 11.95 12.36
CA PRO A 197 -11.84 12.66 11.21
C PRO A 197 -12.49 14.03 11.08
N VAL A 198 -11.70 15.04 10.72
CA VAL A 198 -12.14 16.44 10.63
C VAL A 198 -12.05 16.93 9.19
N VAL A 199 -10.92 16.73 8.53
CA VAL A 199 -10.70 17.17 7.16
C VAL A 199 -9.63 16.31 6.49
N GLY A 200 -9.89 15.93 5.24
CA GLY A 200 -8.94 15.23 4.38
C GLY A 200 -8.19 16.19 3.46
N VAL A 201 -6.96 15.84 3.12
CA VAL A 201 -6.15 16.55 2.13
C VAL A 201 -5.69 15.57 1.06
N MET A 202 -5.85 15.95 -0.20
CA MET A 202 -5.43 15.18 -1.36
C MET A 202 -4.52 15.98 -2.26
N PHE A 203 -3.40 15.38 -2.70
CA PHE A 203 -2.49 16.00 -3.64
C PHE A 203 -2.83 15.53 -5.06
N ASN A 204 -3.25 16.47 -5.90
CA ASN A 204 -3.53 16.20 -7.30
C ASN A 204 -2.23 15.83 -8.02
N LYS A 205 -2.17 14.62 -8.55
CA LYS A 205 -1.09 14.24 -9.48
C LYS A 205 -1.28 15.01 -10.79
N PRO A 206 -0.21 15.55 -11.40
CA PRO A 206 -0.32 16.14 -12.72
C PRO A 206 -0.89 15.11 -13.70
N GLN A 207 -2.04 15.42 -14.32
CA GLN A 207 -2.89 14.51 -15.10
C GLN A 207 -2.27 14.05 -16.44
N ALA A 208 -0.96 14.21 -16.64
CA ALA A 208 -0.31 14.06 -17.94
C ALA A 208 -0.52 12.68 -18.60
N SER A 209 -0.73 11.61 -17.82
CA SER A 209 -0.92 10.25 -18.38
C SER A 209 -2.36 9.73 -18.37
N ALA A 210 -3.24 10.19 -17.48
CA ALA A 210 -4.58 9.60 -17.31
C ALA A 210 -5.57 10.00 -18.42
N LYS A 211 -5.53 11.27 -18.86
CA LYS A 211 -6.39 11.75 -19.97
C LYS A 211 -6.05 11.10 -21.32
N ARG A 212 -4.81 10.66 -21.54
CA ARG A 212 -4.39 10.01 -22.79
C ARG A 212 -4.96 8.59 -22.98
N LEU A 213 -5.42 7.96 -21.90
CA LEU A 213 -5.97 6.60 -21.90
C LEU A 213 -7.50 6.56 -21.74
N GLY A 214 -8.20 7.69 -21.92
CA GLY A 214 -9.65 7.76 -21.73
C GLY A 214 -10.11 7.58 -20.28
N GLY A 215 -9.18 7.66 -19.32
CA GLY A 215 -9.49 7.63 -17.90
C GLY A 215 -9.97 8.98 -17.43
N GLY A 216 -11.27 9.11 -17.16
CA GLY A 216 -11.81 10.25 -16.43
C GLY A 216 -11.15 10.41 -15.05
N GLU A 217 -11.25 11.61 -14.50
CA GLU A 217 -10.80 11.90 -13.13
C GLU A 217 -11.55 11.00 -12.14
N ASP A 218 -10.82 10.27 -11.29
CA ASP A 218 -11.42 9.38 -10.28
C ASP A 218 -12.05 10.22 -9.16
N ARG A 219 -13.34 10.53 -9.33
CA ARG A 219 -14.16 11.34 -8.40
C ARG A 219 -14.75 10.56 -7.23
N ILE A 220 -14.48 9.27 -7.13
CA ILE A 220 -15.03 8.42 -6.07
C ILE A 220 -14.72 8.96 -4.68
N ILE A 221 -13.51 9.49 -4.47
CA ILE A 221 -13.11 9.98 -3.15
C ILE A 221 -13.95 11.22 -2.79
N ASP A 222 -14.15 12.15 -3.72
CA ASP A 222 -14.99 13.33 -3.48
C ASP A 222 -16.43 12.90 -3.19
N GLU A 223 -16.99 12.02 -4.03
CA GLU A 223 -18.37 11.54 -3.89
C GLU A 223 -18.61 10.89 -2.53
N VAL A 224 -17.69 10.03 -2.09
CA VAL A 224 -17.79 9.35 -0.80
C VAL A 224 -17.66 10.33 0.36
N LEU A 225 -16.67 11.22 0.33
CA LEU A 225 -16.43 12.15 1.44
C LEU A 225 -17.52 13.21 1.55
N ILE A 226 -18.00 13.74 0.43
CA ILE A 226 -19.16 14.64 0.39
C ILE A 226 -20.40 13.95 0.95
N ALA A 227 -20.66 12.70 0.56
CA ALA A 227 -21.82 11.95 1.03
C ALA A 227 -21.81 11.70 2.55
N VAL A 228 -20.65 11.58 3.18
CA VAL A 228 -20.51 11.45 4.64
C VAL A 228 -20.29 12.79 5.36
N GLY A 229 -20.32 13.90 4.63
CA GLY A 229 -20.12 15.24 5.19
C GLY A 229 -18.70 15.51 5.69
N LEU A 230 -17.69 14.80 5.17
CA LEU A 230 -16.28 15.04 5.52
C LEU A 230 -15.63 16.01 4.50
N PRO A 231 -15.17 17.19 4.93
CA PRO A 231 -14.48 18.12 4.04
C PRO A 231 -13.21 17.53 3.42
N LEU A 232 -12.95 17.87 2.16
CA LEU A 232 -11.76 17.47 1.43
C LEU A 232 -11.10 18.69 0.76
N VAL A 233 -9.83 18.93 1.07
CA VAL A 233 -9.00 19.95 0.44
C VAL A 233 -8.16 19.31 -0.65
N ARG A 234 -8.28 19.79 -1.90
CA ARG A 234 -7.44 19.35 -3.02
C ARG A 234 -6.31 20.34 -3.24
N CYS A 235 -5.09 19.86 -3.02
CA CYS A 235 -3.86 20.62 -3.20
C CYS A 235 -3.24 20.29 -4.55
N HIS A 236 -2.74 21.31 -5.24
CA HIS A 236 -1.85 21.12 -6.38
C HIS A 236 -0.41 21.06 -5.87
N ASN A 237 0.46 20.30 -6.54
CA ASN A 237 1.86 20.12 -6.11
C ASN A 237 2.69 21.43 -6.08
N GLN A 238 2.14 22.54 -6.56
CA GLN A 238 2.78 23.87 -6.55
C GLN A 238 2.36 24.73 -5.35
N MET A 239 1.34 24.31 -4.60
CA MET A 239 0.82 25.08 -3.47
C MET A 239 1.85 25.11 -2.33
N ALA A 240 2.00 26.26 -1.67
CA ALA A 240 2.95 26.38 -0.58
C ALA A 240 2.44 25.61 0.66
N PRO A 241 3.31 24.95 1.45
CA PRO A 241 2.90 24.23 2.66
C PRO A 241 2.08 25.07 3.65
N ILE A 242 2.40 26.37 3.76
CA ILE A 242 1.71 27.31 4.66
C ILE A 242 0.28 27.57 4.18
N GLU A 243 0.07 27.79 2.88
CA GLU A 243 -1.27 28.00 2.30
C GLU A 243 -2.19 26.81 2.56
N VAL A 244 -1.66 25.59 2.43
CA VAL A 244 -2.42 24.37 2.76
C VAL A 244 -2.76 24.31 4.24
N ALA A 245 -1.81 24.64 5.11
CA ALA A 245 -2.02 24.64 6.55
C ALA A 245 -3.09 25.65 6.99
N GLU A 246 -3.10 26.84 6.39
CA GLU A 246 -4.13 27.86 6.62
C GLU A 246 -5.52 27.39 6.16
N LEU A 247 -5.62 26.77 4.99
CA LEU A 247 -6.90 26.22 4.52
C LEU A 247 -7.42 25.13 5.46
N VAL A 248 -6.54 24.26 5.95
CA VAL A 248 -6.91 23.18 6.89
C VAL A 248 -7.30 23.74 8.25
N SER A 249 -6.64 24.78 8.74
CA SER A 249 -6.93 25.37 10.05
C SER A 249 -8.33 25.95 10.14
N VAL A 250 -8.88 26.49 9.05
CA VAL A 250 -10.28 26.97 8.98
C VAL A 250 -11.27 25.87 9.37
N TYR A 251 -11.10 24.65 8.84
CA TYR A 251 -11.98 23.51 9.17
C TYR A 251 -11.78 23.02 10.60
N VAL A 252 -10.54 23.07 11.09
CA VAL A 252 -10.19 22.60 12.43
C VAL A 252 -10.74 23.53 13.50
N VAL A 253 -10.66 24.85 13.29
CA VAL A 253 -11.25 25.84 14.20
C VAL A 253 -12.78 25.66 14.26
N ALA A 254 -13.43 25.46 13.11
CA ALA A 254 -14.86 25.17 13.07
C ALA A 254 -15.23 23.90 13.86
N ALA A 255 -14.40 22.85 13.78
CA ALA A 255 -14.61 21.59 14.51
C ALA A 255 -14.20 21.63 15.99
N ALA A 256 -13.38 22.59 16.40
CA ALA A 256 -12.97 22.78 17.79
C ALA A 256 -14.03 23.51 18.62
N GLY A 257 -14.87 24.33 17.98
CA GLY A 257 -15.99 25.04 18.62
C GLY A 257 -17.22 24.17 18.91
N THR A 258 -17.24 22.92 18.44
CA THR A 258 -18.29 21.91 18.68
C THR A 258 -17.83 20.83 19.65
#